data_AF-A0A2A6CSM4-F1
#
_entry.id   AF-A0A2A6CSM4-F1
#
_cell.length_a   1.000
_cell.length_b   1.000
_cell.length_c   1.000
_cell.angle_alpha   90.00
_cell.angle_beta   90.00
_cell.angle_gamma   90.00
#
_symmetry.space_group_name_H-M   'P 1'
#
loop_
_entity.id
_entity.type
_entity.pdbx_description
1 polymer ?
#
loop_
_entity_poly.entity_id
_entity_poly.type
_entity_poly.pdbx_seq_one_letter_code
_entity_poly.pdbx_strand_id
1 'polypeptide(L)'
;MKTISLSSMPLNFIGLYALGYTFFLVPEFTGTYQRGFYCDDESITMEFKENTISIPQLLIASILACIVTTLICEWYVSLTDKTVETEKYNYRNYNIPPFLIKALTFFGYSHIGFIAQLGLIQVPKYSVGRLRPHFLDVCQPTGYNCAFPHQ
;
A
#
# COMPACT_ATOMS: atom_id res chain seq x y z
N MET A 1 3.09 20.10 29.91
CA MET A 1 3.59 18.70 29.83
C MET A 1 2.52 17.89 29.11
N LYS A 2 2.78 17.45 27.88
CA LYS A 2 1.77 16.79 27.03
C LYS A 2 1.82 15.28 27.31
N THR A 3 0.77 14.72 27.89
CA THR A 3 0.68 13.28 28.15
C THR A 3 0.23 12.57 26.87
N ILE A 4 1.20 12.05 26.10
CA ILE A 4 0.89 11.22 24.95
C ILE A 4 0.48 9.83 25.47
N SER A 5 -0.70 9.36 25.03
CA SER A 5 -1.13 7.98 25.23
C SER A 5 -0.31 7.06 24.32
N LEU A 6 0.93 6.78 24.72
CA LEU A 6 1.81 5.84 24.01
C LEU A 6 1.19 4.43 23.97
N SER A 7 0.34 4.09 24.95
CA SER A 7 -0.32 2.78 25.02
C SER A 7 -1.33 2.53 23.90
N SER A 8 -1.95 3.58 23.35
CA SER A 8 -2.95 3.44 22.27
C SER A 8 -2.33 3.41 20.87
N MET A 9 -1.06 3.83 20.72
CA MET A 9 -0.37 3.79 19.43
C MET A 9 -0.29 2.38 18.82
N PRO A 10 0.14 1.31 19.54
CA PRO A 10 0.19 -0.03 18.95
C PRO A 10 -1.19 -0.53 18.51
N LEU A 11 -2.23 -0.25 19.30
CA LEU A 11 -3.61 -0.62 18.95
C LEU A 11 -4.06 0.07 17.65
N ASN A 12 -3.74 1.35 17.48
CA ASN A 12 -4.05 2.09 16.26
C ASN A 12 -3.31 1.53 15.04
N PHE A 13 -2.04 1.17 15.18
CA PHE A 13 -1.29 0.52 14.09
C PHE A 13 -1.90 -0.83 13.73
N ILE A 14 -2.22 -1.66 14.73
CA ILE A 14 -2.87 -2.96 14.49
C ILE A 14 -4.19 -2.77 13.73
N GLY A 15 -5.04 -1.84 14.17
CA GLY A 15 -6.30 -1.54 13.48
C GLY A 15 -6.08 -1.03 12.05
N LEU A 16 -5.07 -0.18 11.84
CA LEU A 16 -4.74 0.36 10.52
C LEU A 16 -4.25 -0.72 9.55
N TYR A 17 -3.36 -1.61 9.99
CA TYR A 17 -2.90 -2.73 9.16
C TYR A 17 -3.99 -3.77 8.95
N ALA A 18 -4.87 -4.01 9.93
CA ALA A 18 -6.05 -4.85 9.74
C ALA A 18 -6.97 -4.30 8.65
N LEU A 19 -7.20 -2.97 8.63
CA LEU A 19 -7.92 -2.31 7.53
C LEU A 19 -7.18 -2.42 6.18
N GLY A 20 -5.86 -2.28 6.16
CA GLY A 20 -5.07 -2.53 4.95
C GLY A 20 -5.23 -3.95 4.43
N TYR A 21 -5.26 -4.92 5.33
CA TYR A 21 -5.39 -6.33 5.00
C TYR A 21 -6.78 -6.66 4.42
N THR A 22 -7.86 -5.99 4.86
CA THR A 22 -9.18 -6.20 4.25
C THR A 22 -9.21 -5.75 2.79
N PHE A 23 -8.48 -4.71 2.40
CA PHE A 23 -8.32 -4.33 0.99
C PHE A 23 -7.63 -5.39 0.13
N PHE A 24 -6.87 -6.31 0.73
CA PHE A 24 -6.27 -7.44 0.01
C PHE A 24 -7.20 -8.66 0.01
N LEU A 25 -7.81 -8.98 1.16
CA LEU A 25 -8.69 -10.13 1.30
C LEU A 25 -9.99 -10.02 0.52
N VAL A 26 -10.68 -8.87 0.61
CA VAL A 26 -12.01 -8.72 -0.01
C VAL A 26 -11.95 -9.06 -1.50
N PRO A 27 -11.00 -8.52 -2.29
CA PRO A 27 -10.88 -8.89 -3.69
C PRO A 27 -10.53 -10.35 -3.97
N GLU A 28 -9.75 -11.00 -3.09
CA GLU A 28 -9.39 -12.41 -3.23
C GLU A 28 -10.62 -13.32 -3.07
N PHE A 29 -11.57 -12.92 -2.21
CA PHE A 29 -12.84 -13.65 -2.03
C PHE A 29 -13.91 -13.28 -3.07
N THR A 30 -14.02 -12.01 -3.47
CA THR A 30 -15.06 -11.56 -4.40
C THR A 30 -14.71 -11.80 -5.86
N GLY A 31 -13.43 -12.00 -6.17
CA GLY A 31 -12.92 -12.03 -7.53
C GLY A 31 -12.94 -10.65 -8.20
N THR A 32 -12.41 -10.59 -9.42
CA THR A 32 -12.45 -9.41 -10.29
C THR A 32 -13.74 -9.38 -11.09
N TYR A 33 -14.23 -8.18 -11.42
CA TYR A 33 -15.27 -8.03 -12.45
C TYR A 33 -14.83 -8.70 -13.77
N GLN A 34 -15.63 -9.64 -14.27
CA GLN A 34 -15.36 -10.32 -15.53
C GLN A 34 -15.98 -9.55 -16.69
N ARG A 35 -15.20 -9.35 -17.75
CA ARG A 35 -15.61 -8.69 -18.99
C ARG A 35 -15.14 -9.50 -20.19
N GLY A 36 -15.80 -9.30 -21.34
CA GLY A 36 -15.38 -9.90 -22.60
C GLY A 36 -14.07 -9.32 -23.16
N PHE A 37 -13.57 -9.95 -24.21
CA PHE A 37 -12.42 -9.49 -24.99
C PHE A 37 -12.74 -9.56 -26.48
N TYR A 38 -11.98 -8.81 -27.28
CA TYR A 38 -12.07 -8.83 -28.73
C TYR A 38 -10.96 -9.72 -29.30
N CYS A 39 -11.26 -10.43 -30.38
CA CYS A 39 -10.29 -11.30 -31.05
C CYS A 39 -9.13 -10.54 -31.70
N ASP A 40 -9.37 -9.30 -32.14
CA ASP A 40 -8.34 -8.44 -32.76
C ASP A 40 -7.49 -7.69 -31.73
N ASP A 41 -7.66 -7.97 -30.43
CA ASP A 41 -6.91 -7.31 -29.37
C ASP A 41 -5.53 -7.95 -29.17
N GLU A 42 -4.53 -7.44 -29.89
CA GLU A 42 -3.14 -7.88 -29.71
C GLU A 42 -2.61 -7.58 -28.30
N SER A 43 -3.22 -6.66 -27.54
CA SER A 43 -2.71 -6.27 -26.23
C SER A 43 -2.80 -7.36 -25.17
N ILE A 44 -3.57 -8.44 -25.40
CA ILE A 44 -3.78 -9.58 -24.49
C ILE A 44 -3.11 -10.89 -24.94
N THR A 45 -2.29 -10.84 -26.00
CA THR A 45 -1.63 -12.00 -26.64
C THR A 45 -0.17 -12.23 -26.20
N MET A 46 0.35 -11.40 -25.30
CA MET A 46 1.75 -11.46 -24.87
C MET A 46 2.05 -12.74 -24.09
N GLU A 47 3.26 -13.26 -24.19
CA GLU A 47 3.69 -14.41 -23.40
C GLU A 47 3.77 -14.07 -21.90
N PHE A 48 3.44 -15.05 -21.06
CA PHE A 48 3.59 -14.93 -19.61
C PHE A 48 5.07 -14.84 -19.22
N LYS A 49 5.39 -13.83 -18.40
CA LYS A 49 6.70 -13.69 -17.76
C LYS A 49 6.51 -13.64 -16.26
N GLU A 50 7.27 -14.46 -15.55
CA GLU A 50 7.24 -14.47 -14.09
C GLU A 50 7.72 -13.13 -13.52
N ASN A 51 7.13 -12.76 -12.38
CA ASN A 51 7.49 -11.51 -11.71
C ASN A 51 8.92 -11.59 -11.19
N THR A 52 9.78 -10.66 -11.62
CA THR A 52 11.15 -10.51 -11.10
C THR A 52 11.17 -10.07 -9.63
N ILE A 53 10.15 -9.31 -9.20
CA ILE A 53 9.99 -8.82 -7.83
C ILE A 53 8.67 -9.34 -7.29
N SER A 54 8.74 -10.08 -6.19
CA SER A 54 7.55 -10.59 -5.51
C SER A 54 6.79 -9.47 -4.78
N ILE A 55 5.47 -9.65 -4.62
CA ILE A 55 4.61 -8.71 -3.88
C ILE A 55 5.13 -8.39 -2.47
N PRO A 56 5.53 -9.38 -1.62
CA PRO A 56 6.04 -9.06 -0.29
C PRO A 56 7.34 -8.24 -0.32
N GLN A 57 8.23 -8.48 -1.29
CA GLN A 57 9.45 -7.68 -1.44
C GLN A 57 9.12 -6.23 -1.78
N LEU A 58 8.17 -6.00 -2.68
CA LEU A 58 7.73 -4.65 -3.04
C LEU A 58 7.10 -3.93 -1.83
N LEU A 59 6.28 -4.63 -1.05
CA LEU A 59 5.67 -4.07 0.17
C LEU A 59 6.72 -3.71 1.22
N ILE A 60 7.67 -4.61 1.51
CA ILE A 60 8.76 -4.33 2.46
C ILE A 60 9.59 -3.13 2.00
N ALA A 61 9.96 -3.08 0.72
CA ALA A 61 10.71 -1.96 0.15
C ALA A 61 9.93 -0.63 0.30
N SER A 62 8.62 -0.64 0.08
CA SER A 62 7.77 0.56 0.22
C SER A 62 7.67 1.06 1.67
N ILE A 63 7.53 0.15 2.65
CA ILE A 63 7.50 0.50 4.07
C ILE A 63 8.86 1.08 4.51
N LEU A 64 9.96 0.45 4.09
CA LEU A 64 11.32 0.94 4.36
C LEU A 64 11.52 2.34 3.76
N ALA A 65 11.05 2.59 2.54
CA ALA A 65 11.10 3.91 1.92
C ALA A 65 10.31 4.94 2.73
N CYS A 66 9.12 4.61 3.24
CA CYS A 66 8.34 5.49 4.11
C CYS A 66 9.07 5.79 5.44
N ILE A 67 9.72 4.79 6.06
CA ILE A 67 10.52 4.99 7.29
C ILE A 67 11.67 5.96 7.02
N VAL A 68 12.48 5.68 5.99
CA VAL A 68 13.67 6.47 5.66
C VAL A 68 13.29 7.91 5.32
N THR A 69 12.26 8.11 4.50
CA THR A 69 11.79 9.46 4.14
C THR A 69 11.28 10.23 5.36
N THR A 70 10.49 9.60 6.24
CA THR A 70 10.03 10.24 7.48
C THR A 70 11.20 10.65 8.37
N LEU A 71 12.20 9.78 8.55
CA LEU A 71 13.38 10.09 9.36
C LEU A 71 14.20 11.25 8.77
N ILE A 72 14.40 11.28 7.45
CA ILE A 72 15.13 12.36 6.78
C ILE A 72 14.37 13.68 6.93
N CYS A 73 13.04 13.67 6.73
CA CYS A 73 12.20 14.85 6.89
C CYS A 73 12.26 15.40 8.31
N GLU A 74 12.07 14.56 9.33
CA GLU A 74 12.14 15.00 10.72
C GLU A 74 13.53 15.46 11.12
N TRP A 75 14.57 14.83 10.59
CA TRP A 75 15.93 15.27 10.85
C TRP A 75 16.18 16.67 10.28
N TYR A 76 15.75 16.91 9.04
CA TYR A 76 15.85 18.22 8.40
C TYR A 76 15.06 19.30 9.15
N VAL A 77 13.84 18.98 9.60
CA VAL A 77 13.01 19.88 10.41
C VAL A 77 13.70 20.17 11.75
N SER A 78 14.28 19.16 12.40
CA SER A 78 15.01 19.33 13.66
C SER A 78 16.26 20.22 13.53
N LEU A 79 16.90 20.27 12.36
CA LEU A 79 18.03 21.16 12.11
C LEU A 79 17.59 22.62 11.91
N THR A 80 16.41 22.82 11.32
CA THR A 80 15.90 24.15 10.96
C THR A 80 15.13 24.80 12.10
N ASP A 81 14.38 24.01 12.87
CA ASP A 81 13.50 24.49 13.93
C ASP A 81 13.95 24.03 15.32
N LYS A 82 14.60 24.93 16.06
CA LYS A 82 15.08 24.69 17.43
C LYS A 82 13.97 24.65 18.47
N THR A 83 12.73 25.00 18.13
CA THR A 83 11.60 24.91 19.08
C THR A 83 11.32 23.45 19.46
N VAL A 84 11.68 22.50 18.60
CA VAL A 84 11.54 21.05 18.80
C VAL A 84 12.28 20.56 20.06
N GLU A 85 13.42 21.16 20.42
CA GLU A 85 14.22 20.73 21.57
C GLU A 85 13.62 21.16 22.93
N THR A 86 12.71 22.14 22.93
CA THR A 86 12.15 22.70 24.16
C THR A 86 11.00 21.88 24.75
N GLU A 87 10.39 20.99 23.95
CA GLU A 87 9.29 20.14 24.39
C GLU A 87 9.82 18.89 25.12
N LYS A 88 9.52 18.77 26.41
CA LYS A 88 9.84 17.59 27.21
C LYS A 88 8.66 16.63 27.26
N TYR A 89 8.88 15.40 26.79
CA TYR A 89 7.92 14.30 26.83
C TYR A 89 8.33 13.28 27.89
N ASN A 90 7.49 13.10 28.92
CA ASN A 90 7.68 12.10 29.95
C ASN A 90 6.72 10.94 29.74
N TYR A 91 7.24 9.72 29.70
CA TYR A 91 6.42 8.50 29.69
C TYR A 91 6.91 7.55 30.78
N ARG A 92 6.03 7.20 31.73
CA ARG A 92 6.32 6.25 32.84
C ARG A 92 7.70 6.48 33.49
N ASN A 93 8.02 7.71 33.87
CA ASN A 93 9.31 8.15 34.44
C ASN A 93 10.55 8.12 33.52
N TYR A 94 10.42 7.78 32.25
CA TYR A 94 11.50 7.90 31.26
C TYR A 94 11.36 9.20 30.46
N ASN A 95 12.46 9.93 30.31
CA ASN A 95 12.58 11.08 29.41
C ASN A 95 12.83 10.56 28.00
N ILE A 96 11.84 10.68 27.11
CA ILE A 96 11.98 10.27 25.71
C ILE A 96 12.42 11.50 24.91
N PRO A 97 13.41 11.38 23.98
CA PRO A 97 13.79 12.50 23.14
C PRO A 97 12.60 12.97 22.28
N PRO A 98 12.33 14.29 22.19
CA PRO A 98 11.18 14.84 21.46
C PRO A 98 11.19 14.48 19.96
N PHE A 99 12.39 14.39 19.37
CA PHE A 99 12.59 13.94 18.00
C PHE A 99 11.94 12.56 17.73
N LEU A 100 12.13 11.59 18.62
CA LEU A 100 11.61 10.24 18.44
C LEU A 100 10.08 10.20 18.47
N ILE A 101 9.47 10.98 19.36
CA ILE A 101 8.01 11.07 19.47
C ILE A 101 7.39 11.70 18.22
N LYS A 102 8.01 12.78 17.71
CA LYS A 102 7.55 13.42 16.47
C LYS A 102 7.73 12.48 15.28
N ALA A 103 8.89 11.85 15.13
CA ALA A 103 9.14 10.87 14.08
C ALA A 103 8.14 9.70 14.12
N LEU A 104 7.84 9.15 15.30
CA LEU A 104 6.83 8.09 15.43
C LEU A 104 5.41 8.56 15.07
N THR A 105 5.09 9.81 15.39
CA THR A 105 3.78 10.41 15.07
C THR A 105 3.61 10.62 13.57
N PHE A 106 4.62 11.23 12.91
CA PHE A 106 4.61 11.43 11.46
C PHE A 106 4.70 10.11 10.70
N PHE A 107 5.43 9.13 11.24
CA PHE A 107 5.44 7.77 10.73
C PHE A 107 4.03 7.18 10.73
N GLY A 108 3.27 7.36 11.81
CA GLY A 108 1.85 6.99 11.87
C GLY A 108 1.01 7.66 10.78
N TYR A 109 1.15 8.97 10.58
CA TYR A 109 0.44 9.69 9.52
C TYR A 109 0.81 9.21 8.11
N SER A 110 2.09 8.92 7.85
CA SER A 110 2.54 8.39 6.57
C SER A 110 1.87 7.04 6.24
N HIS A 111 1.67 6.19 7.25
CA HIS A 111 1.06 4.87 7.08
C HIS A 111 -0.44 4.96 6.80
N ILE A 112 -1.13 5.94 7.36
CA ILE A 112 -2.54 6.20 7.01
C ILE A 112 -2.65 6.53 5.51
N GLY A 113 -1.76 7.39 5.01
CA GLY A 113 -1.68 7.70 3.59
C GLY A 113 -1.35 6.47 2.73
N PHE A 114 -0.41 5.65 3.18
CA PHE A 114 -0.03 4.40 2.49
C PHE A 114 -1.23 3.45 2.33
N ILE A 115 -1.98 3.21 3.41
CA ILE A 115 -3.15 2.32 3.39
C ILE A 115 -4.28 2.89 2.53
N ALA A 116 -4.52 4.20 2.63
CA ALA A 116 -5.48 4.87 1.74
C ALA A 116 -5.09 4.71 0.26
N GLN A 117 -3.80 4.89 -0.06
CA GLN A 117 -3.28 4.71 -1.42
C GLN A 117 -3.41 3.27 -1.91
N LEU A 118 -3.20 2.27 -1.04
CA LEU A 118 -3.44 0.86 -1.36
C LEU A 118 -4.91 0.64 -1.74
N GLY A 119 -5.86 1.15 -0.96
CA GLY A 119 -7.29 1.08 -1.29
C GLY A 119 -7.61 1.74 -2.63
N LEU A 120 -7.10 2.95 -2.86
CA LEU A 120 -7.30 3.69 -4.11
C LEU A 120 -6.75 2.97 -5.35
N ILE A 121 -5.69 2.17 -5.21
CA ILE A 121 -5.13 1.40 -6.33
C ILE A 121 -5.86 0.07 -6.51
N GLN A 122 -6.25 -0.59 -5.42
CA GLN A 122 -6.87 -1.91 -5.50
C GLN A 122 -8.32 -1.82 -5.97
N VAL A 123 -9.12 -0.88 -5.45
CA VAL A 123 -10.54 -0.77 -5.80
C VAL A 123 -10.75 -0.69 -7.32
N PRO A 124 -10.06 0.18 -8.09
CA PRO A 124 -10.19 0.22 -9.54
C PRO A 124 -9.73 -1.05 -10.26
N LYS A 125 -8.70 -1.73 -9.75
CA LYS A 125 -8.21 -2.98 -10.39
C LYS A 125 -9.30 -4.04 -10.42
N TYR A 126 -10.03 -4.18 -9.31
CA TYR A 126 -11.08 -5.18 -9.17
C TYR A 126 -12.43 -4.72 -9.71
N SER A 127 -12.71 -3.42 -9.71
CA SER A 127 -13.95 -2.87 -10.28
C SER A 127 -13.93 -2.78 -11.80
N VAL A 128 -12.80 -2.38 -12.40
CA VAL A 128 -12.67 -2.27 -13.87
C VAL A 128 -12.38 -3.63 -14.51
N GLY A 129 -11.60 -4.49 -13.84
CA GLY A 129 -11.33 -5.84 -14.32
C GLY A 129 -10.61 -5.88 -15.67
N ARG A 130 -9.69 -4.95 -15.94
CA ARG A 130 -8.95 -4.94 -17.22
C ARG A 130 -8.06 -6.18 -17.34
N LEU A 131 -8.17 -6.86 -18.48
CA LEU A 131 -7.36 -8.04 -18.81
C LEU A 131 -5.86 -7.69 -18.85
N ARG A 132 -5.04 -8.63 -18.41
CA ARG A 132 -3.58 -8.50 -18.44
C ARG A 132 -3.05 -8.86 -19.83
N PRO A 133 -1.87 -8.35 -20.21
CA PRO A 133 -1.34 -8.62 -21.54
C PRO A 133 -1.07 -10.09 -21.87
N HIS A 134 -0.90 -10.94 -20.87
CA HIS A 134 -0.68 -12.38 -21.02
C HIS A 134 -1.92 -13.22 -20.70
N PHE A 135 -3.09 -12.61 -20.83
CA PHE A 135 -4.34 -13.27 -20.45
C PHE A 135 -4.62 -14.53 -21.27
N LEU A 136 -4.40 -14.49 -22.59
CA LEU A 136 -4.68 -15.65 -23.45
C LEU A 136 -3.74 -16.82 -23.19
N ASP A 137 -2.47 -16.53 -22.91
CA ASP A 137 -1.44 -17.53 -22.62
C ASP A 137 -1.73 -18.28 -21.30
N VAL A 138 -2.14 -17.55 -20.26
CA VAL A 138 -2.41 -18.13 -18.93
C VAL A 138 -3.81 -18.74 -18.82
N CYS A 139 -4.84 -18.05 -19.32
CA CYS A 139 -6.23 -18.45 -19.11
C CYS A 139 -6.72 -19.49 -20.12
N GLN A 140 -6.15 -19.53 -21.34
CA GLN A 140 -6.52 -20.42 -22.44
C GLN A 140 -8.03 -20.68 -22.55
N PRO A 141 -8.85 -19.65 -22.85
CA PRO A 141 -10.29 -19.81 -22.82
C PRO A 141 -10.76 -20.86 -23.85
N THR A 142 -11.79 -21.63 -23.53
CA THR A 142 -12.38 -22.61 -24.45
C THR A 142 -13.74 -22.14 -24.93
N GLY A 143 -14.02 -22.25 -26.24
CA GLY A 143 -15.36 -21.98 -26.78
C GLY A 143 -15.58 -20.58 -27.37
N TYR A 144 -14.52 -19.82 -27.64
CA TYR A 144 -14.59 -18.60 -28.47
C TYR A 144 -14.00 -18.91 -29.86
N ASN A 145 -14.68 -18.48 -30.92
CA ASN A 145 -14.24 -18.66 -32.31
C ASN A 145 -13.93 -17.30 -32.92
N CYS A 146 -12.66 -16.98 -33.09
CA CYS A 146 -12.21 -15.74 -33.73
C CYS A 146 -12.37 -15.70 -35.25
N ALA A 147 -13.03 -16.70 -35.83
CA ALA A 147 -13.38 -16.74 -37.25
C ALA A 147 -14.45 -15.70 -37.63
N PHE A 148 -15.21 -15.17 -36.66
CA PHE A 148 -16.23 -14.14 -36.88
C PHE A 148 -16.11 -13.02 -35.82
N PRO A 149 -15.52 -11.86 -36.15
CA PRO A 149 -15.20 -10.79 -35.18
C PRO A 149 -16.42 -10.02 -34.62
N HIS A 150 -17.66 -10.47 -34.87
CA HIS A 150 -18.90 -9.73 -34.55
C HIS A 150 -20.01 -10.56 -33.89
N GLN A 151 -19.72 -11.69 -33.26
CA GLN A 151 -20.71 -12.40 -32.43
C GLN A 151 -20.46 -12.19 -30.94
#